data_AF-A0A0D7B2U7-F1
#
_entry.id   AF-A0A0D7B2U7-F1
#
_cell.length_a   1.000
_cell.length_b   1.000
_cell.length_c   1.000
_cell.angle_alpha   90.00
_cell.angle_beta   90.00
_cell.angle_gamma   90.00
#
_symmetry.space_group_name_H-M   'P 1'
#
loop_
_entity.id
_entity.type
_entity.pdbx_description
1 polymer ?
#
loop_
_entity_poly.entity_id
_entity_poly.type
_entity_poly.pdbx_seq_one_letter_code
_entity_poly.pdbx_strand_id
1 'polypeptide(L)'
;MLYRAEDFSLSDTFSSDTVPVPVVYSEGSVQDLESSGGLRQHEFFRKLQRSQLNTLKVQPDVANLFGRAAVAFIPAERTLVDIFELYKKNHICPISERKRFDEVPHLQTSTYTLAVDPYFKRDLFSRHPLTGNVTRHRHPYTALPKFTLPIHPCIAATTASYFVDLCSDAPPISDTLLAIERFHAFNSFWARIPKYSSAKSVTSTSSTRSSSSSNSSRSSTPSSRSTRPWRLCHSPLPDAQRPEKRKMDIDPTRALSRPAKIRRR
;
A
#
# COMPACT_ATOMS: atom_id res chain seq x y z
N MET A 1 8.52 16.78 -18.92
CA MET A 1 9.48 16.33 -17.88
C MET A 1 8.70 15.63 -16.79
N LEU A 2 9.21 14.53 -16.22
CA LEU A 2 8.57 13.82 -15.10
C LEU A 2 9.45 13.94 -13.84
N TYR A 3 8.81 14.04 -12.68
CA TYR A 3 9.46 14.16 -11.37
C TYR A 3 9.79 12.77 -10.80
N ARG A 4 10.78 12.67 -9.92
CA ARG A 4 11.02 11.45 -9.13
C ARG A 4 10.35 11.57 -7.76
N ALA A 5 10.23 10.47 -7.03
CA ALA A 5 9.68 10.49 -5.68
C ALA A 5 10.53 11.31 -4.68
N GLU A 6 11.85 11.37 -4.86
CA GLU A 6 12.76 12.20 -4.07
C GLU A 6 12.70 13.71 -4.39
N ASP A 7 11.95 14.08 -5.42
CA ASP A 7 11.68 15.46 -5.81
C ASP A 7 10.38 16.00 -5.17
N PHE A 8 9.81 15.28 -4.20
CA PHE A 8 8.61 15.64 -3.43
C PHE A 8 8.94 15.75 -1.92
N SER A 9 8.48 16.82 -1.27
CA SER A 9 8.85 17.20 0.11
C SER A 9 7.71 17.92 0.85
N LEU A 10 7.76 17.95 2.18
CA LEU A 10 6.94 18.84 3.04
C LEU A 10 7.65 20.18 3.35
N SER A 11 8.91 20.31 2.95
CA SER A 11 9.70 21.54 3.08
C SER A 11 10.15 22.06 1.71
N ASP A 12 10.37 23.38 1.62
CA ASP A 12 11.05 24.01 0.49
C ASP A 12 12.54 23.67 0.42
N THR A 13 13.10 23.16 1.51
CA THR A 13 14.46 22.61 1.56
C THR A 13 14.43 21.11 1.27
N PHE A 14 15.30 20.68 0.36
CA PHE A 14 15.40 19.28 -0.05
C PHE A 14 16.71 18.70 0.44
N SER A 15 16.63 17.60 1.17
CA SER A 15 17.81 16.85 1.58
C SER A 15 18.46 16.16 0.38
N SER A 16 19.78 15.98 0.47
CA SER A 16 20.51 15.05 -0.40
C SER A 16 20.29 13.60 0.02
N ASP A 17 19.95 13.38 1.30
CA ASP A 17 19.64 12.07 1.83
C ASP A 17 18.21 11.67 1.47
N THR A 18 18.04 10.42 1.04
CA THR A 18 16.74 9.82 0.76
C THR A 18 16.54 8.59 1.60
N VAL A 19 15.29 8.28 1.93
CA VAL A 19 14.94 7.08 2.70
C VAL A 19 14.13 6.11 1.83
N PRO A 20 14.43 4.80 1.90
CA PRO A 20 13.64 3.79 1.21
C PRO A 20 12.33 3.54 1.95
N VAL A 21 11.21 3.54 1.23
CA VAL A 21 9.88 3.28 1.77
C VAL A 21 9.16 2.24 0.91
N PRO A 22 8.58 1.18 1.51
CA PRO A 22 7.75 0.24 0.78
C PRO A 22 6.41 0.87 0.39
N VAL A 23 5.92 0.56 -0.82
CA VAL A 23 4.65 1.13 -1.32
C VAL A 23 3.44 0.33 -0.86
N VAL A 24 3.52 -0.99 -0.88
CA VAL A 24 2.47 -1.88 -0.36
C VAL A 24 2.87 -2.41 1.02
N TYR A 25 1.96 -2.28 1.99
CA TYR A 25 2.18 -2.71 3.37
C TYR A 25 1.00 -3.44 4.04
N SER A 26 -0.19 -3.45 3.42
CA SER A 26 -1.38 -4.15 3.95
C SER A 26 -1.45 -5.59 3.43
N GLU A 27 -1.67 -6.56 4.32
CA GLU A 27 -1.76 -7.98 3.95
C GLU A 27 -2.96 -8.25 3.03
N GLY A 28 -4.08 -7.55 3.23
CA GLY A 28 -5.28 -7.71 2.39
C GLY A 28 -5.02 -7.27 0.94
N SER A 29 -4.40 -6.11 0.74
CA SER A 29 -4.13 -5.60 -0.62
C SER A 29 -3.06 -6.44 -1.33
N VAL A 30 -2.10 -7.02 -0.59
CA VAL A 30 -1.15 -8.00 -1.13
C VAL A 30 -1.87 -9.25 -1.62
N GLN A 31 -2.87 -9.75 -0.88
CA GLN A 31 -3.60 -10.94 -1.26
C GLN A 31 -4.32 -10.77 -2.60
N ASP A 32 -4.96 -9.62 -2.82
CA ASP A 32 -5.62 -9.35 -4.09
C ASP A 32 -4.62 -9.21 -5.24
N LEU A 33 -3.48 -8.55 -5.02
CA LEU A 33 -2.40 -8.47 -5.99
C LEU A 33 -1.84 -9.86 -6.33
N GLU A 34 -1.68 -10.75 -5.34
CA GLU A 34 -1.21 -12.10 -5.60
C GLU A 34 -2.20 -12.90 -6.44
N SER A 35 -3.49 -12.82 -6.10
CA SER A 35 -4.57 -13.50 -6.83
C SER A 35 -4.68 -13.02 -8.27
N SER A 36 -4.87 -11.71 -8.46
CA SER A 36 -5.17 -11.07 -9.74
C SER A 36 -3.93 -10.80 -10.57
N GLY A 37 -2.78 -10.60 -9.93
CA GLY A 37 -1.49 -10.36 -10.57
C GLY A 37 -0.73 -11.64 -10.96
N GLY A 38 -1.31 -12.81 -10.74
CA GLY A 38 -0.75 -14.09 -11.19
C GLY A 38 0.39 -14.63 -10.34
N LEU A 39 0.50 -14.21 -9.07
CA LEU A 39 1.50 -14.71 -8.13
C LEU A 39 0.97 -15.92 -7.34
N ARG A 40 1.89 -16.61 -6.67
CA ARG A 40 1.53 -17.63 -5.66
C ARG A 40 1.32 -17.00 -4.29
N GLN A 41 0.63 -17.72 -3.41
CA GLN A 41 0.37 -17.27 -2.05
C GLN A 41 1.68 -16.98 -1.29
N HIS A 42 1.78 -15.79 -0.70
CA HIS A 42 2.96 -15.28 0.00
C HIS A 42 4.21 -15.09 -0.88
N GLU A 43 4.09 -15.18 -2.20
CA GLU A 43 5.21 -14.91 -3.09
C GLU A 43 5.63 -13.45 -3.05
N PHE A 44 4.67 -12.52 -2.88
CA PHE A 44 4.97 -11.11 -2.74
C PHE A 44 5.89 -10.86 -1.56
N PHE A 45 5.55 -11.37 -0.38
CA PHE A 45 6.37 -11.22 0.83
C PHE A 45 7.76 -11.87 0.69
N ARG A 46 7.84 -13.01 -0.01
CA ARG A 46 9.10 -13.74 -0.19
C ARG A 46 10.05 -13.06 -1.18
N LYS A 47 9.53 -12.48 -2.27
CA LYS A 47 10.36 -12.02 -3.40
C LYS A 47 10.27 -10.52 -3.69
N LEU A 48 9.10 -9.92 -3.49
CA LEU A 48 8.80 -8.57 -3.98
C LEU A 48 8.77 -7.51 -2.88
N GLN A 49 8.49 -7.88 -1.63
CA GLN A 49 8.36 -6.92 -0.53
C GLN A 49 9.59 -6.01 -0.38
N ARG A 50 10.79 -6.57 -0.55
CA ARG A 50 12.08 -5.85 -0.46
C ARG A 50 12.70 -5.57 -1.84
N SER A 51 11.98 -5.82 -2.92
CA SER A 51 12.50 -5.56 -4.27
C SER A 51 12.34 -4.09 -4.64
N GLN A 52 13.04 -3.67 -5.69
CA GLN A 52 12.92 -2.32 -6.24
C GLN A 52 11.52 -2.05 -6.79
N LEU A 53 10.79 -3.09 -7.20
CA LEU A 53 9.41 -2.97 -7.69
C LEU A 53 8.43 -2.48 -6.62
N ASN A 54 8.76 -2.63 -5.34
CA ASN A 54 7.95 -2.18 -4.19
C ASN A 54 8.61 -1.08 -3.36
N THR A 55 9.79 -0.59 -3.73
CA THR A 55 10.55 0.35 -2.89
C THR A 55 10.75 1.69 -3.59
N LEU A 56 10.33 2.77 -2.93
CA LEU A 56 10.59 4.15 -3.36
C LEU A 56 11.68 4.79 -2.52
N LYS A 57 12.48 5.66 -3.14
CA LYS A 57 13.33 6.61 -2.42
C LYS A 57 12.59 7.94 -2.33
N VAL A 58 12.41 8.45 -1.12
CA VAL A 58 11.65 9.68 -0.85
C VAL A 58 12.43 10.59 0.08
N GLN A 59 12.00 11.85 0.20
CA GLN A 59 12.50 12.76 1.23
C GLN A 59 12.11 12.24 2.63
N PRO A 60 12.97 12.41 3.66
CA PRO A 60 12.70 11.89 5.01
C PRO A 60 11.39 12.38 5.63
N ASP A 61 10.99 13.62 5.34
CA ASP A 61 9.81 14.29 5.90
C ASP A 61 8.48 13.77 5.31
N VAL A 62 8.49 13.27 4.08
CA VAL A 62 7.31 12.66 3.43
C VAL A 62 7.21 11.15 3.68
N ALA A 63 8.25 10.49 4.21
CA ALA A 63 8.28 9.04 4.38
C ALA A 63 7.08 8.51 5.19
N ASN A 64 6.70 9.22 6.25
CA ASN A 64 5.56 8.88 7.10
C ASN A 64 4.20 9.06 6.40
N LEU A 65 4.11 9.84 5.31
CA LEU A 65 2.86 9.98 4.55
C LEU A 65 2.50 8.68 3.83
N PHE A 66 3.49 8.01 3.24
CA PHE A 66 3.31 6.71 2.60
C PHE A 66 2.94 5.63 3.61
N GLY A 67 3.62 5.60 4.77
CA GLY A 67 3.33 4.63 5.83
C GLY A 67 1.93 4.75 6.44
N ARG A 68 1.29 5.93 6.34
CA ARG A 68 -0.07 6.19 6.80
C ARG A 68 -1.13 6.12 5.69
N ALA A 69 -0.73 5.79 4.45
CA ALA A 69 -1.57 6.01 3.26
C ALA A 69 -2.21 7.41 3.21
N ALA A 70 -1.48 8.45 3.63
CA ALA A 70 -1.91 9.83 3.41
C ALA A 70 -1.67 10.29 1.96
N VAL A 71 -0.86 9.54 1.21
CA VAL A 71 -0.60 9.77 -0.21
C VAL A 71 -0.45 8.43 -0.93
N ALA A 72 -0.77 8.41 -2.22
CA ALA A 72 -0.56 7.25 -3.09
C ALA A 72 -0.20 7.71 -4.51
N PHE A 73 0.66 6.93 -5.19
CA PHE A 73 0.94 7.16 -6.59
C PHE A 73 -0.03 6.35 -7.45
N ILE A 74 -0.71 7.03 -8.36
CA ILE A 74 -1.71 6.44 -9.26
C ILE A 74 -1.09 6.33 -10.66
N PRO A 75 -0.98 5.13 -11.24
CA PRO A 75 -0.56 4.95 -12.62
C PRO A 75 -1.46 5.70 -13.62
N ALA A 76 -0.95 5.97 -14.81
CA ALA A 76 -1.75 6.59 -15.88
C ALA A 76 -2.98 5.74 -16.23
N GLU A 77 -4.06 6.42 -16.63
CA GLU A 77 -5.36 5.77 -16.95
C GLU A 77 -5.21 4.60 -17.94
N ARG A 78 -4.44 4.78 -19.01
CA ARG A 78 -4.15 3.71 -19.98
C ARG A 78 -3.51 2.50 -19.31
N THR A 79 -2.54 2.72 -18.42
CA THR A 79 -1.90 1.63 -17.67
C THR A 79 -2.89 0.97 -16.71
N LEU A 80 -3.78 1.72 -16.06
CA LEU A 80 -4.83 1.16 -15.22
C LEU A 80 -5.78 0.25 -16.02
N VAL A 81 -6.14 0.63 -17.25
CA VAL A 81 -6.95 -0.22 -18.14
C VAL A 81 -6.21 -1.52 -18.45
N ASP A 82 -4.93 -1.46 -18.83
CA ASP A 82 -4.13 -2.65 -19.12
C ASP A 82 -3.97 -3.56 -17.87
N ILE A 83 -3.80 -2.98 -16.68
CA ILE A 83 -3.78 -3.70 -15.40
C ILE A 83 -5.12 -4.40 -15.18
N PHE A 84 -6.23 -3.71 -15.39
CA PHE A 84 -7.56 -4.26 -15.16
C PHE A 84 -7.88 -5.41 -16.13
N GLU A 85 -7.47 -5.32 -17.39
CA GLU A 85 -7.59 -6.42 -18.35
C GLU A 85 -6.76 -7.64 -17.93
N LEU A 86 -5.53 -7.43 -17.45
CA LEU A 86 -4.71 -8.51 -16.90
C LEU A 86 -5.42 -9.20 -15.72
N TYR A 87 -5.96 -8.43 -14.77
CA TYR A 87 -6.65 -8.95 -13.59
C TYR A 87 -7.89 -9.76 -13.96
N LYS A 88 -8.73 -9.24 -14.86
CA LYS A 88 -9.90 -9.96 -15.40
C LYS A 88 -9.49 -11.28 -16.05
N LYS A 89 -8.44 -11.27 -16.89
CA LYS A 89 -7.94 -12.48 -17.55
C LYS A 89 -7.43 -13.51 -16.53
N ASN A 90 -6.60 -13.09 -15.57
CA ASN A 90 -6.05 -14.00 -14.57
C ASN A 90 -7.14 -14.61 -13.67
N HIS A 91 -8.24 -13.89 -13.45
CA HIS A 91 -9.36 -14.39 -12.66
C HIS A 91 -10.13 -15.53 -13.35
N ILE A 92 -10.33 -15.45 -14.67
CA ILE A 92 -11.05 -16.48 -15.44
C ILE A 92 -10.16 -17.67 -15.84
N CYS A 93 -8.84 -17.46 -15.93
CA CYS A 93 -7.91 -18.50 -16.36
C CYS A 93 -7.55 -19.48 -15.22
N PRO A 94 -7.28 -20.77 -15.55
CA PRO A 94 -6.65 -21.70 -14.63
C PRO A 94 -5.32 -21.15 -14.08
N ILE A 95 -4.96 -21.58 -12.86
CA ILE A 95 -3.74 -21.14 -12.16
C ILE A 95 -2.47 -21.28 -13.02
N SER A 96 -2.36 -22.36 -13.79
CA SER A 96 -1.22 -22.64 -14.66
C SER A 96 -1.09 -21.70 -15.86
N GLU A 97 -2.17 -21.00 -16.22
CA GLU A 97 -2.24 -20.10 -17.38
C GLU A 97 -2.23 -18.62 -16.98
N ARG A 98 -2.26 -18.33 -15.67
CA ARG A 98 -2.17 -16.95 -15.19
C ARG A 98 -0.85 -16.32 -15.60
N LYS A 99 -0.92 -15.10 -16.11
CA LYS A 99 0.26 -14.30 -16.46
C LYS A 99 0.68 -13.49 -15.26
N ARG A 100 1.97 -13.55 -14.91
CA ARG A 100 2.51 -12.73 -13.84
C ARG A 100 2.63 -11.28 -14.30
N PHE A 101 2.21 -10.35 -13.46
CA PHE A 101 2.26 -8.94 -13.82
C PHE A 101 3.67 -8.44 -14.14
N ASP A 102 4.68 -8.95 -13.43
CA ASP A 102 6.09 -8.55 -13.57
C ASP A 102 6.74 -9.15 -14.83
N GLU A 103 6.04 -10.01 -15.57
CA GLU A 103 6.48 -10.56 -16.85
C GLU A 103 5.77 -9.92 -18.06
N VAL A 104 4.83 -9.00 -17.84
CA VAL A 104 4.08 -8.32 -18.90
C VAL A 104 4.85 -7.08 -19.37
N PRO A 105 5.39 -7.04 -20.60
CA PRO A 105 6.33 -5.98 -21.00
C PRO A 105 5.75 -4.56 -21.02
N HIS A 106 4.49 -4.40 -21.43
CA HIS A 106 3.84 -3.08 -21.49
C HIS A 106 3.39 -2.55 -20.11
N LEU A 107 3.44 -3.39 -19.06
CA LEU A 107 3.10 -3.00 -17.69
C LEU A 107 4.32 -2.69 -16.82
N GLN A 108 5.53 -2.71 -17.37
CA GLN A 108 6.76 -2.50 -16.59
C GLN A 108 6.96 -1.05 -16.14
N THR A 109 6.38 -0.09 -16.86
CA THR A 109 6.57 1.34 -16.61
C THR A 109 5.27 2.11 -16.79
N SER A 110 5.09 3.18 -16.03
CA SER A 110 4.00 4.14 -16.22
C SER A 110 4.45 5.56 -15.87
N THR A 111 3.58 6.52 -16.17
CA THR A 111 3.63 7.84 -15.55
C THR A 111 2.63 7.88 -14.42
N TYR A 112 2.96 8.55 -13.32
CA TYR A 112 2.13 8.53 -12.11
C TYR A 112 1.63 9.93 -11.78
N THR A 113 0.42 10.01 -11.25
CA THR A 113 -0.07 11.18 -10.51
C THR A 113 0.02 10.90 -9.02
N LEU A 114 0.16 11.95 -8.21
CA LEU A 114 0.15 11.81 -6.76
C LEU A 114 -1.24 12.14 -6.23
N ALA A 115 -1.90 11.14 -5.64
CA ALA A 115 -3.08 11.32 -4.83
C ALA A 115 -2.68 11.73 -3.41
N VAL A 116 -3.44 12.65 -2.84
CA VAL A 116 -3.22 13.16 -1.49
C VAL A 116 -4.53 13.10 -0.74
N ASP A 117 -4.49 12.65 0.51
CA ASP A 117 -5.64 12.58 1.41
C ASP A 117 -6.38 13.93 1.40
N PRO A 118 -7.70 13.97 1.15
CA PRO A 118 -8.49 15.20 1.15
C PRO A 118 -8.36 16.01 2.45
N TYR A 119 -8.10 15.37 3.58
CA TYR A 119 -7.94 16.00 4.89
C TYR A 119 -6.51 16.51 5.14
N PHE A 120 -5.55 16.17 4.28
CA PHE A 120 -4.19 16.69 4.35
C PHE A 120 -4.14 18.14 3.84
N LYS A 121 -3.76 19.08 4.71
CA LYS A 121 -3.80 20.54 4.42
C LYS A 121 -2.43 21.23 4.41
N ARG A 122 -1.33 20.52 4.68
CA ARG A 122 0.00 21.14 4.75
C ARG A 122 0.53 21.48 3.37
N ASP A 123 1.41 22.46 3.25
CA ASP A 123 2.04 22.73 1.96
C ASP A 123 2.85 21.53 1.48
N LEU A 124 2.80 21.29 0.18
CA LEU A 124 3.62 20.30 -0.50
C LEU A 124 4.60 21.03 -1.40
N PHE A 125 5.81 20.51 -1.54
CA PHE A 125 6.85 21.10 -2.37
C PHE A 125 7.34 20.09 -3.39
N SER A 126 7.54 20.56 -4.62
CA SER A 126 8.16 19.75 -5.67
C SER A 126 9.39 20.48 -6.22
N ARG A 127 10.52 19.79 -6.33
CA ARG A 127 11.74 20.32 -6.92
C ARG A 127 11.87 19.87 -8.37
N HIS A 128 11.94 20.80 -9.31
CA HIS A 128 12.09 20.46 -10.72
C HIS A 128 13.44 19.73 -10.93
N PRO A 129 13.46 18.51 -11.51
CA PRO A 129 14.66 17.66 -11.52
C PRO A 129 15.84 18.23 -12.30
N LEU A 130 15.59 19.06 -13.32
CA LEU A 130 16.65 19.69 -14.13
C LEU A 130 17.09 21.07 -13.62
N THR A 131 16.15 21.97 -13.36
CA THR A 131 16.45 23.36 -12.97
C THR A 131 16.67 23.54 -11.46
N GLY A 132 16.25 22.57 -10.65
CA GLY A 132 16.24 22.71 -9.19
C GLY A 132 15.17 23.66 -8.65
N ASN A 133 14.34 24.27 -9.51
CA ASN A 133 13.30 25.20 -9.08
C ASN A 133 12.28 24.50 -8.18
N VAL A 134 12.04 25.06 -7.00
CA VAL A 134 11.07 24.55 -6.05
C VAL A 134 9.72 25.22 -6.27
N THR A 135 8.69 24.41 -6.48
CA THR A 135 7.29 24.85 -6.59
C THR A 135 6.54 24.45 -5.34
N ARG A 136 5.86 25.41 -4.71
CA ARG A 136 4.96 25.19 -3.58
C ARG A 136 3.54 24.91 -4.07
N HIS A 137 2.91 23.87 -3.54
CA HIS A 137 1.56 23.44 -3.83
C HIS A 137 0.70 23.57 -2.57
N ARG A 138 -0.42 24.28 -2.69
CA ARG A 138 -1.37 24.50 -1.59
C ARG A 138 -2.62 23.66 -1.82
N HIS A 139 -3.25 23.25 -0.72
CA HIS A 139 -4.57 22.62 -0.78
C HIS A 139 -5.62 23.60 -1.37
N PRO A 140 -6.53 23.17 -2.26
CA PRO A 140 -6.65 21.83 -2.82
C PRO A 140 -5.59 21.59 -3.90
N TYR A 141 -4.90 20.44 -3.85
CA TYR A 141 -3.74 20.14 -4.71
C TYR A 141 -4.18 19.77 -6.14
N THR A 142 -4.58 20.76 -6.93
CA THR A 142 -5.13 20.55 -8.28
C THR A 142 -4.07 20.46 -9.40
N ALA A 143 -2.83 20.86 -9.12
CA ALA A 143 -1.77 21.02 -10.12
C ALA A 143 -0.45 20.32 -9.73
N LEU A 144 -0.55 19.16 -9.08
CA LEU A 144 0.64 18.35 -8.76
C LEU A 144 1.30 17.84 -10.04
N PRO A 145 2.64 17.77 -10.09
CA PRO A 145 3.34 17.28 -11.27
C PRO A 145 3.12 15.78 -11.48
N LYS A 146 3.46 15.31 -12.68
CA LYS A 146 3.52 13.88 -12.98
C LYS A 146 4.89 13.30 -12.64
N PHE A 147 4.90 12.04 -12.24
CA PHE A 147 6.08 11.34 -11.75
C PHE A 147 6.46 10.17 -12.65
N THR A 148 7.75 9.83 -12.63
CA THR A 148 8.30 8.56 -13.10
C THR A 148 8.95 7.86 -11.91
N LEU A 149 8.61 6.59 -11.70
CA LEU A 149 8.94 5.87 -10.48
C LEU A 149 9.53 4.51 -10.82
N PRO A 150 10.42 3.96 -9.98
CA PRO A 150 10.98 2.62 -10.17
C PRO A 150 10.02 1.48 -9.76
N ILE A 151 8.87 1.81 -9.16
CA ILE A 151 7.90 0.81 -8.69
C ILE A 151 7.06 0.26 -9.81
N HIS A 152 6.60 -0.99 -9.66
CA HIS A 152 5.75 -1.60 -10.67
C HIS A 152 4.33 -0.98 -10.65
N PRO A 153 3.75 -0.62 -11.81
CA PRO A 153 2.39 -0.08 -11.90
C PRO A 153 1.31 -0.88 -11.18
N CYS A 154 1.31 -2.22 -11.27
CA CYS A 154 0.37 -3.07 -10.53
C CYS A 154 0.47 -2.90 -9.01
N ILE A 155 1.69 -2.77 -8.46
CA ILE A 155 1.92 -2.55 -7.03
C ILE A 155 1.39 -1.16 -6.63
N ALA A 156 1.67 -0.15 -7.44
CA ALA A 156 1.14 1.20 -7.22
C ALA A 156 -0.39 1.26 -7.28
N ALA A 157 -1.01 0.59 -8.27
CA ALA A 157 -2.46 0.48 -8.41
C ALA A 157 -3.10 -0.18 -7.18
N THR A 158 -2.49 -1.25 -6.65
CA THR A 158 -2.95 -1.92 -5.43
C THR A 158 -2.94 -0.97 -4.22
N THR A 159 -1.86 -0.21 -4.01
CA THR A 159 -1.81 0.80 -2.94
C THR A 159 -2.81 1.93 -3.17
N ALA A 160 -2.97 2.36 -4.42
CA ALA A 160 -3.92 3.40 -4.79
C ALA A 160 -5.37 2.97 -4.57
N SER A 161 -5.73 1.73 -4.86
CA SER A 161 -7.07 1.18 -4.57
C SER A 161 -7.33 1.18 -3.06
N TYR A 162 -6.34 0.75 -2.26
CA TYR A 162 -6.44 0.82 -0.79
C TYR A 162 -6.57 2.26 -0.28
N PHE A 163 -5.85 3.21 -0.88
CA PHE A 163 -5.97 4.62 -0.56
C PHE A 163 -7.37 5.16 -0.86
N VAL A 164 -7.97 4.78 -1.99
CA VAL A 164 -9.34 5.21 -2.37
C VAL A 164 -10.38 4.64 -1.39
N ASP A 165 -10.24 3.39 -0.96
CA ASP A 165 -11.11 2.77 0.05
C ASP A 165 -11.08 3.56 1.37
N LEU A 166 -9.91 4.01 1.80
CA LEU A 166 -9.76 4.85 3.00
C LEU A 166 -10.29 6.29 2.84
N CYS A 167 -10.40 6.78 1.59
CA CYS A 167 -10.69 8.18 1.27
C CYS A 167 -11.95 8.29 0.38
N SER A 168 -13.06 7.70 0.80
CA SER A 168 -14.33 7.66 0.05
C SER A 168 -14.89 9.03 -0.36
N ASP A 169 -14.49 10.09 0.34
CA ASP A 169 -14.97 11.46 0.12
C ASP A 169 -14.18 12.21 -0.96
N ALA A 170 -13.07 11.64 -1.45
CA ALA A 170 -12.30 12.24 -2.53
C ALA A 170 -13.02 12.05 -3.88
N PRO A 171 -13.13 13.09 -4.74
CA PRO A 171 -13.56 12.90 -6.12
C PRO A 171 -12.71 11.81 -6.78
N PRO A 172 -13.30 10.89 -7.56
CA PRO A 172 -12.55 9.77 -8.09
C PRO A 172 -11.45 10.28 -9.00
N ILE A 173 -10.22 9.91 -8.67
CA ILE A 173 -9.04 10.28 -9.46
C ILE A 173 -9.00 9.46 -10.76
N SER A 174 -9.67 8.30 -10.79
CA SER A 174 -9.80 7.43 -11.96
C SER A 174 -10.97 6.46 -11.80
N ASP A 175 -11.86 6.41 -12.80
CA ASP A 175 -12.97 5.44 -12.86
C ASP A 175 -12.44 3.99 -12.99
N THR A 176 -11.34 3.79 -13.70
CA THR A 176 -10.72 2.47 -13.83
C THR A 176 -10.12 2.00 -12.51
N LEU A 177 -9.52 2.90 -11.72
CA LEU A 177 -9.02 2.54 -10.38
C LEU A 177 -10.15 2.10 -9.45
N LEU A 178 -11.30 2.78 -9.50
CA LEU A 178 -12.52 2.36 -8.79
C LEU A 178 -13.03 1.00 -9.29
N ALA A 179 -12.98 0.75 -10.60
CA ALA A 179 -13.38 -0.54 -11.15
C ALA A 179 -12.46 -1.68 -10.67
N ILE A 180 -11.15 -1.43 -10.56
CA ILE A 180 -10.18 -2.38 -9.98
C ILE A 180 -10.50 -2.64 -8.52
N GLU A 181 -10.74 -1.59 -7.72
CA GLU A 181 -11.09 -1.73 -6.30
C GLU A 181 -12.36 -2.58 -6.12
N ARG A 182 -13.44 -2.26 -6.83
CA ARG A 182 -14.69 -3.05 -6.79
C ARG A 182 -14.48 -4.48 -7.25
N PHE A 183 -13.65 -4.69 -8.27
CA PHE A 183 -13.29 -6.03 -8.73
C PHE A 183 -12.57 -6.82 -7.65
N HIS A 184 -11.68 -6.19 -6.88
CA HIS A 184 -11.02 -6.82 -5.74
C HIS A 184 -12.06 -7.19 -4.67
N ALA A 185 -12.84 -6.20 -4.20
CA ALA A 185 -13.85 -6.40 -3.16
C ALA A 185 -14.85 -7.53 -3.47
N PHE A 186 -15.29 -7.66 -4.73
CA PHE A 186 -16.22 -8.72 -5.14
C PHE A 186 -15.56 -10.10 -5.20
N ASN A 187 -14.26 -10.16 -5.55
CA ASN A 187 -13.56 -11.42 -5.83
C ASN A 187 -12.66 -11.90 -4.69
N SER A 188 -12.38 -11.10 -3.66
CA SER A 188 -11.58 -11.52 -2.51
C SER A 188 -12.17 -12.76 -1.81
N PHE A 189 -13.49 -13.00 -1.93
CA PHE A 189 -14.16 -14.19 -1.40
C PHE A 189 -13.91 -15.46 -2.23
N TRP A 190 -13.67 -15.34 -3.53
CA TRP A 190 -13.56 -16.47 -4.48
C TRP A 190 -12.13 -16.71 -4.99
N ALA A 191 -11.21 -15.81 -4.66
CA ALA A 191 -9.81 -15.85 -5.07
C ALA A 191 -9.11 -17.15 -4.63
N ARG A 192 -9.06 -18.14 -5.53
CA ARG A 192 -8.17 -19.29 -5.39
C ARG A 192 -6.74 -18.82 -5.65
N ILE A 193 -6.00 -18.55 -4.57
CA ILE A 193 -4.57 -18.28 -4.65
C ILE A 193 -3.82 -19.61 -4.66
N PRO A 194 -2.93 -19.85 -5.64
CA PRO A 194 -2.13 -21.07 -5.68
C PRO A 194 -1.28 -21.18 -4.41
N LYS A 195 -1.51 -22.24 -3.64
CA LYS A 195 -0.62 -22.57 -2.52
C LYS A 195 0.71 -23.07 -3.08
N TYR A 196 1.81 -22.72 -2.42
CA TYR A 196 3.06 -23.43 -2.68
C TYR A 196 2.85 -24.91 -2.39
N SER A 197 3.24 -25.78 -3.34
CA SER A 197 3.35 -27.21 -3.07
C SER A 197 4.31 -27.36 -1.89
N SER A 198 3.78 -27.78 -0.74
CA SER A 198 4.63 -28.22 0.37
C SER A 198 5.48 -29.34 -0.20
N ALA A 199 6.79 -29.11 -0.31
CA ALA A 199 7.71 -30.14 -0.75
C ALA A 199 7.41 -31.37 0.10
N LYS A 200 6.90 -32.44 -0.51
CA LYS A 200 6.65 -33.68 0.20
C LYS A 200 7.98 -34.06 0.82
N SER A 201 8.05 -33.96 2.15
CA SER A 201 9.12 -34.56 2.94
C SER A 201 9.27 -35.97 2.41
N VAL A 202 10.35 -36.23 1.69
CA VAL A 202 10.73 -37.57 1.26
C VAL A 202 11.16 -38.27 2.53
N THR A 203 10.18 -38.77 3.28
CA THR A 203 10.41 -39.72 4.35
C THR A 203 10.92 -40.97 3.66
N SER A 204 12.24 -41.07 3.59
CA SER A 204 12.97 -42.17 3.01
C SER A 204 12.79 -43.38 3.93
N THR A 205 11.70 -44.14 3.77
CA THR A 205 11.54 -45.44 4.42
C THR A 205 12.30 -46.47 3.58
N SER A 206 13.57 -46.67 3.89
CA SER A 206 14.28 -47.90 3.54
C SER A 206 14.69 -48.61 4.83
N SER A 207 13.78 -49.44 5.34
CA SER A 207 14.14 -50.49 6.29
C SER A 207 13.25 -51.69 6.06
N THR A 208 13.64 -52.50 5.09
CA THR A 208 13.29 -53.91 4.98
C THR A 208 13.95 -54.62 6.17
N ARG A 209 13.17 -55.06 7.16
CA ARG A 209 13.67 -56.08 8.10
C ARG A 209 12.53 -56.93 8.65
N SER A 210 12.78 -58.23 8.50
CA SER A 210 11.88 -59.35 8.64
C SER A 210 11.38 -59.57 10.08
N SER A 211 10.22 -60.19 10.13
CA SER A 211 9.46 -60.65 11.29
C SER A 211 10.27 -61.48 12.29
N SER A 212 10.16 -61.18 13.58
CA SER A 212 10.11 -62.19 14.64
C SER A 212 9.42 -61.61 15.88
N SER A 213 8.47 -62.39 16.37
CA SER A 213 7.60 -62.18 17.53
C SER A 213 8.34 -62.33 18.86
N SER A 214 7.97 -61.54 19.87
CA SER A 214 7.73 -62.01 21.25
C SER A 214 7.17 -60.91 22.17
N ASN A 215 6.22 -61.32 23.01
CA ASN A 215 5.58 -60.59 24.11
C ASN A 215 6.58 -60.13 25.18
N SER A 216 6.37 -58.99 25.85
CA SER A 216 5.64 -58.90 27.13
C SER A 216 5.75 -57.53 27.84
N SER A 217 4.69 -57.24 28.61
CA SER A 217 4.63 -56.52 29.89
C SER A 217 4.97 -55.01 30.01
N ARG A 218 3.90 -54.26 30.34
CA ARG A 218 3.73 -53.28 31.45
C ARG A 218 4.90 -52.31 31.74
N SER A 219 4.64 -51.01 31.65
CA SER A 219 4.32 -50.15 32.82
C SER A 219 4.37 -48.64 32.50
N SER A 220 3.32 -47.94 32.94
CA SER A 220 3.27 -46.56 33.49
C SER A 220 3.81 -45.35 32.70
N THR A 221 2.86 -44.44 32.43
CA THR A 221 2.94 -42.97 32.31
C THR A 221 3.69 -42.31 33.50
N PRO A 222 3.96 -40.97 33.55
CA PRO A 222 3.50 -39.86 32.69
C PRO A 222 4.61 -38.84 32.29
N SER A 223 4.30 -37.85 31.45
CA SER A 223 4.56 -36.41 31.72
C SER A 223 4.47 -35.56 30.44
N SER A 224 3.36 -34.83 30.37
CA SER A 224 3.18 -33.47 29.86
C SER A 224 4.44 -32.68 29.45
N ARG A 225 4.62 -32.48 28.14
CA ARG A 225 5.39 -31.33 27.61
C ARG A 225 4.45 -30.26 27.09
N SER A 226 4.33 -29.23 27.93
CA SER A 226 3.77 -27.91 27.67
C SER A 226 4.37 -27.27 26.42
N THR A 227 3.53 -27.07 25.40
CA THR A 227 3.80 -26.14 24.30
C THR A 227 3.52 -24.72 24.80
N ARG A 228 4.58 -23.92 24.88
CA ARG A 228 4.54 -22.50 25.24
C ARG A 228 3.75 -21.70 24.20
N PRO A 229 2.81 -20.83 24.60
CA PRO A 229 2.28 -19.79 23.74
C PRO A 229 3.34 -18.71 23.51
N TRP A 230 3.36 -18.16 22.31
CA TRP A 230 4.17 -17.01 21.94
C TRP A 230 3.75 -15.80 22.79
N ARG A 231 4.71 -15.23 23.53
CA ARG A 231 4.52 -13.96 24.24
C ARG A 231 4.37 -12.85 23.20
N LEU A 232 3.17 -12.27 23.12
CA LEU A 232 2.99 -10.91 22.65
C LEU A 232 3.80 -9.98 23.55
N CYS A 233 4.78 -9.28 22.97
CA CYS A 233 5.41 -8.15 23.61
C CYS A 233 4.43 -6.97 23.60
N HIS A 234 3.72 -6.80 24.73
CA HIS A 234 3.05 -5.54 25.03
C HIS A 234 4.12 -4.51 25.40
N SER A 235 4.32 -3.53 24.53
CA SER A 235 5.02 -2.30 24.87
C SER A 235 4.18 -1.52 25.90
N PRO A 236 4.77 -0.98 26.98
CA PRO A 236 4.04 -0.14 27.92
C PRO A 236 3.62 1.17 27.25
N LEU A 237 2.32 1.47 27.31
CA LEU A 237 1.78 2.81 27.05
C LEU A 237 2.42 3.79 28.06
N PRO A 238 2.96 4.94 27.61
CA PRO A 238 3.21 6.05 28.52
C PRO A 238 1.88 6.72 28.90
N ASP A 239 1.82 7.06 30.19
CA ASP A 239 0.71 7.64 30.93
C ASP A 239 -0.03 8.78 30.22
N ALA A 240 -1.35 8.75 30.41
CA ALA A 240 -2.27 9.80 30.07
C ALA A 240 -1.95 11.09 30.85
N GLN A 241 -1.33 12.07 30.18
CA GLN A 241 -1.39 13.45 30.62
C GLN A 241 -2.71 14.09 30.19
N ARG A 242 -3.58 14.16 31.19
CA ARG A 242 -4.79 14.98 31.33
C ARG A 242 -4.59 16.40 30.78
N PRO A 243 -5.33 16.85 29.75
CA PRO A 243 -5.30 18.25 29.36
C PRO A 243 -6.17 19.08 30.31
N GLU A 244 -5.54 20.08 30.92
CA GLU A 244 -6.18 21.13 31.72
C GLU A 244 -7.22 21.90 30.90
N LYS A 245 -8.39 22.10 31.52
CA LYS A 245 -9.42 23.05 31.12
C LYS A 245 -8.81 24.45 31.03
N ARG A 246 -8.49 24.94 29.83
CA ARG A 246 -8.35 26.38 29.59
C ARG A 246 -9.74 26.97 29.41
N LYS A 247 -10.16 27.74 30.43
CA LYS A 247 -11.19 28.77 30.37
C LYS A 247 -10.80 29.73 29.25
N MET A 248 -11.62 29.85 28.22
CA MET A 248 -11.47 30.92 27.23
C MET A 248 -12.53 31.97 27.55
N ASP A 249 -12.04 33.13 28.00
CA ASP A 249 -12.88 34.30 28.26
C ASP A 249 -13.46 34.82 26.94
N ILE A 250 -14.75 35.11 27.04
CA ILE A 250 -15.56 35.76 26.03
C ILE A 250 -15.25 37.25 26.09
N ASP A 251 -14.91 37.85 24.95
CA ASP A 251 -15.05 39.29 24.76
C ASP A 251 -15.83 39.55 23.47
N PRO A 252 -16.98 40.26 23.53
CA PRO A 252 -17.74 40.62 22.35
C PRO A 252 -17.21 41.92 21.77
N THR A 253 -17.75 42.28 20.59
CA THR A 253 -17.70 43.62 19.97
C THR A 253 -16.76 43.72 18.77
N ARG A 254 -17.31 43.39 17.60
CA ARG A 254 -17.06 44.22 16.40
C ARG A 254 -18.32 44.27 15.54
N ALA A 255 -18.90 45.45 15.49
CA ALA A 255 -20.04 45.80 14.67
C ALA A 255 -19.68 45.66 13.17
N LEU A 256 -20.53 44.96 12.42
CA LEU A 256 -20.46 44.89 10.96
C LEU A 256 -21.23 46.08 10.37
N SER A 257 -20.53 46.84 9.53
CA SER A 257 -21.03 47.97 8.76
C SER A 257 -21.94 47.51 7.60
N ARG A 258 -23.03 48.26 7.38
CA ARG A 258 -24.04 48.04 6.32
C ARG A 258 -23.47 48.30 4.91
N PRO A 259 -23.90 47.53 3.90
CA PRO A 259 -23.59 47.83 2.50
C PRO A 259 -24.50 48.91 1.90
N ALA A 260 -23.91 49.77 1.07
CA ALA A 260 -24.58 50.85 0.35
C ALA A 260 -25.40 50.34 -0.86
N LYS A 261 -26.58 50.94 -1.05
CA LYS A 261 -27.48 50.68 -2.19
C LYS A 261 -26.92 51.27 -3.48
N ILE A 262 -26.73 50.43 -4.49
CA ILE A 262 -26.43 50.83 -5.87
C ILE A 262 -27.74 51.27 -6.54
N ARG A 263 -27.83 52.53 -6.98
CA ARG A 263 -28.86 53.03 -7.90
C ARG A 263 -28.41 52.74 -9.34
N ARG A 264 -29.18 51.95 -10.09
CA ARG A 264 -29.07 51.87 -11.55
C ARG A 264 -29.77 53.09 -12.17
N ARG A 265 -29.10 53.73 -13.13
CA ARG A 265 -29.70 54.61 -14.13
C ARG A 265 -30.10 53.78 -15.33
#